data_AF-A0A949VX97-F1
#
_entry.id   AF-A0A949VX97-F1
#
_cell.length_a   1.000
_cell.length_b   1.000
_cell.length_c   1.000
_cell.angle_alpha   90.00
_cell.angle_beta   90.00
_cell.angle_gamma   90.00
#
_symmetry.space_group_name_H-M   'P 1'
#
loop_
_entity.id
_entity.type
_entity.pdbx_description
1 polymer ?
#
loop_
_entity_poly.entity_id
_entity_poly.type
_entity_poly.pdbx_seq_one_letter_code
_entity_poly.pdbx_strand_id
1 'polypeptide(L)'
;MHHEEGEHHDPFGQGVGVLAGVIAVVLAIVTISSHRAHAAAVMERSAANDQWSFYQAKRMKYHSVELGREIVGVLGAASPQAPAMLERYASELQRYDKESVGIQEKANEREAASKAAESRALRFDLGEGLLEIGLVMTSLYFVSRKRLFPIGGVLAAVLGAVIGASGYLAP
;
A
#
# COMPACT_ATOMS: atom_id res chain seq x y z
N MET A 1 -39.71 9.85 -50.33
CA MET A 1 -40.29 9.87 -48.97
C MET A 1 -39.12 10.06 -48.01
N HIS A 2 -38.88 11.31 -47.63
CA HIS A 2 -37.87 11.67 -46.64
C HIS A 2 -38.46 11.39 -45.26
N HIS A 3 -37.95 10.36 -44.58
CA HIS A 3 -38.07 10.28 -43.13
C HIS A 3 -36.94 11.13 -42.56
N GLU A 4 -37.21 12.41 -42.34
CA GLU A 4 -36.48 13.18 -41.34
C GLU A 4 -36.93 12.64 -39.98
N GLU A 5 -36.16 11.70 -39.44
CA GLU A 5 -36.23 11.38 -38.01
C GLU A 5 -35.81 12.66 -37.26
N GLY A 6 -36.80 13.38 -36.75
CA GLY A 6 -36.56 14.57 -35.95
C GLY A 6 -35.58 14.25 -34.83
N GLU A 7 -34.45 14.96 -34.81
CA GLU A 7 -33.58 15.07 -33.65
C GLU A 7 -34.45 15.45 -32.45
N HIS A 8 -34.83 14.47 -31.64
CA HIS A 8 -35.36 14.72 -30.32
C HIS A 8 -34.24 15.35 -29.50
N HIS A 9 -34.20 16.68 -29.51
CA HIS A 9 -33.34 17.48 -28.65
C HIS A 9 -33.66 17.03 -27.21
N ASP A 10 -32.73 16.32 -26.57
CA ASP A 10 -32.80 15.95 -25.17
C ASP A 10 -31.77 16.79 -24.40
N PRO A 11 -32.15 18.01 -23.97
CA PRO A 11 -31.25 18.89 -23.21
C PRO A 11 -30.72 18.21 -21.94
N PHE A 12 -31.52 17.31 -21.34
CA PHE A 12 -31.10 16.59 -20.15
C PHE A 12 -30.01 15.56 -20.49
N GLY A 13 -30.16 14.82 -21.60
CA GLY A 13 -29.13 13.89 -22.09
C GLY A 13 -27.80 14.57 -22.43
N GLN A 14 -27.83 15.79 -23.00
CA GLN A 14 -26.62 16.59 -23.21
C GLN A 14 -25.94 16.93 -21.87
N GLY A 15 -26.71 17.34 -20.86
CA GLY A 15 -26.19 17.60 -19.52
C GLY A 15 -25.59 16.35 -18.85
N VAL A 16 -26.21 15.18 -19.02
CA VAL A 16 -25.67 13.90 -18.53
C VAL A 16 -24.35 13.53 -19.24
N GLY A 17 -24.22 13.84 -20.53
CA GLY A 17 -22.97 13.65 -21.27
C GLY A 17 -21.83 14.51 -20.72
N VAL A 18 -22.09 15.80 -20.45
CA VAL A 18 -21.12 16.70 -19.81
C VAL A 18 -20.73 16.19 -18.42
N LEU A 19 -21.72 15.77 -17.62
CA LEU A 19 -21.48 15.19 -16.29
C LEU A 19 -20.58 13.95 -16.36
N ALA A 20 -20.84 13.03 -17.29
CA ALA A 20 -20.01 11.85 -17.49
C ALA A 20 -18.56 12.24 -17.83
N GLY A 21 -18.36 13.25 -18.69
CA GLY A 21 -17.05 13.81 -18.99
C GLY A 21 -16.33 14.36 -17.76
N VAL A 22 -17.03 15.10 -16.90
CA VAL A 22 -16.46 15.63 -15.64
C VAL A 22 -16.06 14.48 -14.70
N ILE A 23 -16.93 13.48 -14.51
CA ILE A 23 -16.63 12.31 -13.68
C ILE A 23 -15.40 11.58 -14.23
N ALA A 24 -15.29 11.41 -15.55
CA ALA A 24 -14.16 10.74 -16.19
C ALA A 24 -12.82 11.48 -15.95
N VAL A 25 -12.82 12.83 -15.98
CA VAL A 25 -11.61 13.62 -15.67
C VAL A 25 -11.20 13.43 -14.21
N VAL A 26 -12.16 13.46 -13.28
CA VAL A 26 -11.87 13.25 -11.85
C VAL A 26 -11.38 11.82 -11.61
N LEU A 27 -12.03 10.82 -12.21
CA LEU A 27 -11.60 9.42 -12.20
C LEU A 27 -10.16 9.30 -12.66
N ALA A 28 -9.79 9.86 -13.80
CA ALA A 28 -8.42 9.78 -14.32
C ALA A 28 -7.37 10.36 -13.35
N ILE A 29 -7.68 11.48 -12.67
CA ILE A 29 -6.79 12.07 -11.66
C ILE A 29 -6.63 11.14 -10.46
N VAL A 30 -7.73 10.55 -9.99
CA VAL A 30 -7.72 9.63 -8.85
C VAL A 30 -6.99 8.33 -9.22
N THR A 31 -7.23 7.75 -10.39
CA THR A 31 -6.50 6.56 -10.90
C THR A 31 -4.99 6.79 -10.94
N ILE A 32 -4.53 7.91 -11.49
CA ILE A 32 -3.09 8.25 -11.51
C ILE A 32 -2.54 8.35 -10.08
N SER A 33 -3.31 8.93 -9.17
CA SER A 33 -2.92 9.06 -7.77
C SER A 33 -2.91 7.72 -7.05
N SER A 34 -3.87 6.83 -7.36
CA SER A 34 -3.94 5.48 -6.81
C SER A 34 -2.73 4.66 -7.22
N HIS A 35 -2.41 4.63 -8.51
CA HIS A 35 -1.23 3.95 -9.03
C HIS A 35 0.07 4.45 -8.36
N ARG A 36 0.21 5.75 -8.16
CA ARG A 36 1.38 6.32 -7.46
C ARG A 36 1.42 5.92 -5.98
N ALA A 37 0.29 5.96 -5.29
CA ALA A 37 0.20 5.57 -3.89
C ALA A 37 0.49 4.08 -3.70
N HIS A 38 -0.07 3.22 -4.55
CA HIS A 38 0.20 1.79 -4.55
C HIS A 38 1.67 1.48 -4.84
N ALA A 39 2.29 2.14 -5.82
CA ALA A 39 3.71 2.00 -6.09
C ALA A 39 4.56 2.39 -4.87
N ALA A 40 4.24 3.50 -4.20
CA ALA A 40 4.92 3.92 -2.97
C ALA A 40 4.74 2.90 -1.82
N ALA A 41 3.53 2.36 -1.65
CA ALA A 41 3.24 1.33 -0.64
C ALA A 41 4.06 0.06 -0.88
N VAL A 42 4.18 -0.39 -2.13
CA VAL A 42 5.02 -1.53 -2.50
C VAL A 42 6.50 -1.27 -2.18
N MET A 43 7.00 -0.07 -2.50
CA MET A 43 8.39 0.29 -2.19
C MET A 43 8.67 0.31 -0.69
N GLU A 44 7.80 0.91 0.12
CA GLU A 44 7.99 0.95 1.58
C GLU A 44 7.83 -0.44 2.20
N ARG A 45 6.90 -1.26 1.68
CA ARG A 45 6.76 -2.66 2.09
C ARG A 45 8.02 -3.47 1.79
N SER A 46 8.63 -3.25 0.62
CA SER A 46 9.91 -3.87 0.26
C SER A 46 11.02 -3.45 1.23
N ALA A 47 11.15 -2.15 1.52
CA ALA A 47 12.14 -1.64 2.45
C ALA A 47 11.95 -2.20 3.88
N ALA A 48 10.71 -2.35 4.34
CA ALA A 48 10.39 -2.99 5.62
C ALA A 48 10.79 -4.48 5.63
N ASN A 49 10.48 -5.21 4.56
CA ASN A 49 10.85 -6.62 4.41
C ASN A 49 12.38 -6.82 4.38
N ASP A 50 13.11 -5.94 3.70
CA ASP A 50 14.57 -5.97 3.66
C ASP A 50 15.16 -5.76 5.05
N GLN A 51 14.61 -4.83 5.83
CA GLN A 51 15.06 -4.55 7.19
C GLN A 51 14.76 -5.72 8.14
N TRP A 52 13.59 -6.35 8.01
CA TRP A 52 13.26 -7.58 8.73
C TRP A 52 14.16 -8.76 8.33
N SER A 53 14.52 -8.86 7.06
CA SER A 53 15.46 -9.87 6.56
C SER A 53 16.87 -9.64 7.13
N PHE A 54 17.30 -8.38 7.23
CA PHE A 54 18.58 -8.03 7.86
C PHE A 54 18.60 -8.34 9.35
N TYR A 55 17.51 -8.07 10.07
CA TYR A 55 17.34 -8.49 11.46
C TYR A 55 17.48 -10.02 11.62
N GLN A 56 16.73 -10.77 10.81
CA GLN A 56 16.77 -12.24 10.83
C GLN A 56 18.17 -12.78 10.55
N ALA A 57 18.88 -12.22 9.56
CA ALA A 57 20.26 -12.59 9.25
C ALA A 57 21.20 -12.31 10.43
N LYS A 58 21.01 -11.20 11.16
CA LYS A 58 21.80 -10.88 12.36
C LYS A 58 21.49 -11.88 13.49
N ARG A 59 20.23 -12.22 13.73
CA ARG A 59 19.84 -13.24 14.73
C ARG A 59 20.37 -14.64 14.39
N MET A 60 20.43 -15.01 13.11
CA MET A 60 21.05 -16.26 12.68
C MET A 60 22.55 -16.29 12.99
N LYS A 61 23.27 -15.17 12.78
CA LYS A 61 24.69 -15.05 13.18
C LYS A 61 24.86 -15.14 14.69
N TYR A 62 23.99 -14.49 15.46
CA TYR A 62 23.96 -14.61 16.92
C TYR A 62 23.84 -16.08 17.34
N HIS A 63 22.84 -16.80 16.82
CA HIS A 63 22.60 -18.18 17.21
C HIS A 63 23.71 -19.14 16.74
N SER A 64 24.35 -18.84 15.61
CA SER A 64 25.52 -19.58 15.14
C SER A 64 26.72 -19.44 16.09
N VAL A 65 26.96 -18.23 16.62
CA VAL A 65 28.01 -17.99 17.64
C VAL A 65 27.62 -18.62 18.99
N GLU A 66 26.34 -18.58 19.34
CA GLU A 66 25.81 -19.19 20.57
C GLU A 66 26.05 -20.70 20.57
N LEU A 67 25.66 -21.39 19.50
CA LEU A 67 25.94 -22.82 19.29
C LEU A 67 27.45 -23.11 19.33
N GLY A 68 28.26 -22.28 18.67
CA GLY A 68 29.72 -22.42 18.71
C GLY A 68 30.30 -22.30 20.13
N ARG A 69 29.75 -21.38 20.94
CA ARG A 69 30.13 -21.21 22.36
C ARG A 69 29.71 -22.41 23.20
N GLU A 70 28.51 -22.94 23.02
CA GLU A 70 28.03 -24.13 23.71
C GLU A 70 28.91 -25.35 23.39
N ILE A 71 29.24 -25.56 22.12
CA ILE A 71 30.13 -26.65 21.68
C ILE A 71 31.51 -26.55 22.36
N VAL A 72 32.12 -25.36 22.39
CA VAL A 72 33.41 -25.16 23.09
C VAL A 72 33.25 -25.38 24.59
N GLY A 73 32.14 -24.95 25.19
CA GLY A 73 31.86 -25.14 26.62
C GLY A 73 31.73 -26.61 27.03
N VAL A 74 31.11 -27.44 26.18
CA VAL A 74 30.88 -28.86 26.47
C VAL A 74 32.06 -29.74 26.06
N LEU A 75 32.64 -29.51 24.88
CA LEU A 75 33.64 -30.41 24.27
C LEU A 75 35.07 -29.86 24.33
N GLY A 76 35.23 -28.56 24.51
CA GLY A 76 36.52 -27.88 24.41
C GLY A 76 37.33 -27.81 25.71
N ALA A 77 36.81 -28.30 26.84
CA ALA A 77 37.38 -28.06 28.18
C ALA A 77 38.86 -28.49 28.35
N ALA A 78 39.33 -29.48 27.58
CA ALA A 78 40.72 -29.93 27.61
C ALA A 78 41.67 -29.09 26.73
N SER A 79 41.15 -28.17 25.91
CA SER A 79 41.94 -27.29 25.05
C SER A 79 42.45 -26.07 25.82
N PRO A 80 43.76 -25.76 25.79
CA PRO A 80 44.31 -24.53 26.38
C PRO A 80 43.72 -23.24 25.80
N GLN A 81 43.13 -23.31 24.60
CA GLN A 81 42.56 -22.17 23.89
C GLN A 81 41.08 -21.91 24.26
N ALA A 82 40.43 -22.85 24.94
CA ALA A 82 39.00 -22.77 25.23
C ALA A 82 38.58 -21.51 26.02
N PRO A 83 39.30 -21.06 27.07
CA PRO A 83 38.93 -19.85 27.80
C PRO A 83 38.88 -18.60 26.90
N ALA A 84 39.92 -18.41 26.07
CA ALA A 84 39.99 -17.27 25.14
C ALA A 84 38.90 -17.32 24.07
N MET A 85 38.56 -18.51 23.56
CA MET A 85 37.48 -18.68 22.59
C MET A 85 36.10 -18.38 23.21
N LEU A 86 35.86 -18.84 24.45
CA LEU A 86 34.61 -18.57 25.18
C LEU A 86 34.41 -17.08 25.46
N GLU A 87 35.48 -16.37 25.84
CA GLU A 87 35.45 -14.92 26.05
C GLU A 87 35.17 -14.16 24.74
N ARG A 88 35.85 -14.55 23.66
CA ARG A 88 35.61 -13.97 22.33
C ARG A 88 34.15 -14.14 21.91
N TYR A 89 33.60 -15.35 22.01
CA TYR A 89 32.20 -15.58 21.65
C TYR A 89 31.23 -14.83 22.57
N ALA A 90 31.51 -14.73 23.88
CA ALA A 90 30.69 -13.92 24.78
C ALA A 90 30.63 -12.44 24.35
N SER A 91 31.79 -11.88 23.93
CA SER A 91 31.83 -10.50 23.41
C SER A 91 31.06 -10.34 22.09
N GLU A 92 31.14 -11.33 21.19
CA GLU A 92 30.43 -11.30 19.91
C GLU A 92 28.92 -11.41 20.09
N LEU A 93 28.46 -12.26 21.02
CA LEU A 93 27.05 -12.37 21.39
C LEU A 93 26.51 -11.04 21.92
N GLN A 94 27.22 -10.40 22.86
CA GLN A 94 26.81 -9.08 23.36
C GLN A 94 26.76 -8.02 22.25
N ARG A 95 27.72 -8.03 21.32
CA ARG A 95 27.71 -7.12 20.17
C ARG A 95 26.49 -7.36 19.29
N TYR A 96 26.25 -8.61 18.88
CA TYR A 96 25.13 -8.93 18.00
C TYR A 96 23.78 -8.71 18.66
N ASP A 97 23.65 -8.92 19.97
CA ASP A 97 22.41 -8.64 20.70
C ASP A 97 22.10 -7.13 20.69
N LYS A 98 23.07 -6.30 21.07
CA LYS A 98 22.94 -4.82 21.02
C LYS A 98 22.63 -4.31 19.61
N GLU A 99 23.33 -4.81 18.61
CA GLU A 99 23.08 -4.43 17.21
C GLU A 99 21.69 -4.89 16.73
N SER A 100 21.22 -6.06 17.16
CA SER A 100 19.91 -6.61 16.76
C SER A 100 18.76 -5.74 17.27
N VAL A 101 18.85 -5.17 18.46
CA VAL A 101 17.82 -4.27 19.02
C VAL A 101 17.61 -3.06 18.10
N GLY A 102 18.67 -2.34 17.74
CA GLY A 102 18.56 -1.17 16.86
C GLY A 102 18.12 -1.52 15.43
N ILE A 103 18.44 -2.73 14.95
CA ILE A 103 17.95 -3.22 13.65
C ILE A 103 16.45 -3.52 13.72
N GLN A 104 15.98 -4.11 14.82
CA GLN A 104 14.58 -4.42 15.06
C GLN A 104 13.72 -3.16 15.19
N GLU A 105 14.20 -2.16 15.93
CA GLU A 105 13.54 -0.85 16.04
C GLU A 105 13.33 -0.23 14.66
N LYS A 106 14.38 -0.19 13.83
CA LYS A 106 14.27 0.27 12.44
C LYS A 106 13.31 -0.57 11.59
N ALA A 107 13.25 -1.89 11.80
CA ALA A 107 12.30 -2.75 11.11
C ALA A 107 10.85 -2.38 11.45
N ASN A 108 10.58 -2.15 12.74
CA ASN A 108 9.27 -1.71 13.22
C ASN A 108 8.89 -0.32 12.68
N GLU A 109 9.83 0.62 12.65
CA GLU A 109 9.62 1.96 12.07
C GLU A 109 9.23 1.88 10.58
N ARG A 110 9.97 1.07 9.81
CA ARG A 110 9.68 0.83 8.39
C ARG A 110 8.35 0.12 8.18
N GLU A 111 8.01 -0.82 9.05
CA GLU A 111 6.71 -1.48 8.99
C GLU A 111 5.55 -0.51 9.29
N ALA A 112 5.72 0.42 10.23
CA ALA A 112 4.74 1.46 10.49
C ALA A 112 4.58 2.41 9.29
N ALA A 113 5.67 2.83 8.66
CA ALA A 113 5.65 3.63 7.44
C ALA A 113 4.96 2.88 6.28
N SER A 114 5.24 1.58 6.13
CA SER A 114 4.60 0.72 5.12
C SER A 114 3.09 0.66 5.32
N LYS A 115 2.62 0.49 6.57
CA LYS A 115 1.18 0.46 6.89
C LYS A 115 0.50 1.81 6.62
N ALA A 116 1.18 2.92 6.89
CA ALA A 116 0.67 4.25 6.54
C ALA A 116 0.50 4.42 5.02
N ALA A 117 1.54 4.06 4.26
CA ALA A 117 1.50 4.12 2.80
C ALA A 117 0.40 3.21 2.20
N GLU A 118 0.21 2.02 2.75
CA GLU A 118 -0.87 1.09 2.36
C GLU A 118 -2.26 1.67 2.67
N SER A 119 -2.46 2.23 3.87
CA SER A 119 -3.71 2.91 4.23
C SER A 119 -4.03 4.07 3.29
N ARG A 120 -3.01 4.79 2.82
CA ARG A 120 -3.17 5.87 1.86
C ARG A 120 -3.57 5.35 0.48
N ALA A 121 -2.91 4.29 0.00
CA ALA A 121 -3.25 3.64 -1.27
C ALA A 121 -4.71 3.15 -1.28
N LEU A 122 -5.16 2.51 -0.20
CA LEU A 122 -6.52 1.97 -0.09
C LEU A 122 -7.61 3.06 -0.23
N ARG A 123 -7.35 4.28 0.23
CA ARG A 123 -8.30 5.40 0.06
C ARG A 123 -8.41 5.83 -1.40
N PHE A 124 -7.31 5.85 -2.13
CA PHE A 124 -7.35 6.15 -3.56
C PHE A 124 -8.04 5.04 -4.35
N ASP A 125 -7.76 3.77 -4.05
CA ASP A 125 -8.40 2.62 -4.71
C ASP A 125 -9.93 2.63 -4.48
N LEU A 126 -10.38 2.91 -3.26
CA LEU A 126 -11.80 3.02 -2.97
C LEU A 126 -12.45 4.23 -3.67
N GLY A 127 -11.73 5.35 -3.74
CA GLY A 127 -12.18 6.54 -4.47
C GLY A 127 -12.32 6.28 -5.97
N GLU A 128 -11.33 5.62 -6.56
CA GLU A 128 -11.30 5.18 -7.95
C GLU A 128 -12.49 4.28 -8.28
N GLY A 129 -12.70 3.19 -7.52
CA GLY A 129 -13.80 2.28 -7.77
C GLY A 129 -15.19 2.93 -7.67
N LEU A 130 -15.38 3.87 -6.73
CA LEU A 130 -16.64 4.62 -6.61
C LEU A 130 -16.85 5.59 -7.78
N LEU A 131 -15.79 6.21 -8.29
CA LEU A 131 -15.86 7.07 -9.48
C LEU A 131 -16.15 6.26 -10.74
N GLU A 132 -15.59 5.05 -10.89
CA GLU A 132 -15.94 4.12 -11.98
C GLU A 132 -17.42 3.72 -11.92
N ILE A 133 -17.92 3.35 -10.74
CA ILE A 133 -19.35 3.07 -10.54
C ILE A 133 -20.17 4.31 -10.91
N GLY A 134 -19.74 5.49 -10.48
CA GLY A 134 -20.38 6.77 -10.80
C GLY A 134 -20.48 7.01 -12.30
N LEU A 135 -19.40 6.75 -13.04
CA LEU A 135 -19.31 6.91 -14.49
C LEU A 135 -20.22 5.91 -15.21
N VAL A 136 -20.17 4.63 -14.83
CA VAL A 136 -21.00 3.55 -15.41
C VAL A 136 -22.49 3.82 -15.16
N MET A 137 -22.85 4.21 -13.94
CA MET A 137 -24.23 4.57 -13.61
C MET A 137 -24.69 5.79 -14.39
N THR A 138 -23.84 6.81 -14.56
CA THR A 138 -24.18 8.00 -15.34
C THR A 138 -24.39 7.65 -16.83
N SER A 139 -23.56 6.78 -17.41
CA SER A 139 -23.70 6.36 -18.82
C SER A 139 -24.95 5.49 -19.07
N LEU A 140 -25.41 4.75 -18.06
CA LEU A 140 -26.60 3.90 -18.16
C LEU A 140 -27.91 4.70 -18.42
N TYR A 141 -27.88 6.02 -18.22
CA TYR A 141 -28.94 6.91 -18.67
C TYR A 141 -29.22 6.79 -20.18
N PHE A 142 -28.18 6.66 -21.01
CA PHE A 142 -28.33 6.64 -22.47
C PHE A 142 -29.05 5.37 -22.97
N VAL A 143 -28.98 4.28 -22.21
CA VAL A 143 -29.68 3.02 -22.52
C VAL A 143 -31.09 3.01 -21.92
N SER A 144 -31.22 3.39 -20.65
CA SER A 144 -32.45 3.20 -19.89
C SER A 144 -33.41 4.39 -19.94
N ARG A 145 -32.92 5.58 -20.30
CA ARG A 145 -33.60 6.89 -20.22
C ARG A 145 -34.18 7.22 -18.83
N LYS A 146 -33.78 6.51 -17.77
CA LYS A 146 -34.25 6.72 -16.38
C LYS A 146 -33.32 7.67 -15.63
N ARG A 147 -33.90 8.73 -15.02
CA ARG A 147 -33.16 9.73 -14.25
C ARG A 147 -32.54 9.20 -12.94
N LEU A 148 -32.98 8.03 -12.46
CA LEU A 148 -32.43 7.41 -11.27
C LEU A 148 -30.93 7.07 -11.41
N PHE A 149 -30.51 6.66 -12.61
CA PHE A 149 -29.14 6.25 -12.88
C PHE A 149 -28.12 7.39 -12.74
N PRO A 150 -28.28 8.56 -13.38
CA PRO A 150 -27.36 9.67 -13.18
C PRO A 150 -27.41 10.24 -11.75
N ILE A 151 -28.55 10.17 -11.05
CA ILE A 151 -28.61 10.55 -9.62
C ILE A 151 -27.71 9.63 -8.77
N GLY A 152 -27.86 8.32 -8.93
CA GLY A 152 -27.00 7.34 -8.25
C GLY A 152 -25.53 7.50 -8.65
N GLY A 153 -25.27 7.79 -9.93
CA GLY A 153 -23.94 8.04 -10.46
C GLY A 153 -23.26 9.26 -9.83
N VAL A 154 -23.97 10.38 -9.68
CA VAL A 154 -23.47 11.58 -8.98
C VAL A 154 -23.17 11.28 -7.52
N LEU A 155 -24.06 10.57 -6.82
CA LEU A 155 -23.84 10.22 -5.40
C LEU A 155 -22.57 9.37 -5.23
N ALA A 156 -22.40 8.35 -6.08
CA ALA A 156 -21.20 7.52 -6.07
C ALA A 156 -19.94 8.34 -6.41
N ALA A 157 -20.01 9.19 -7.43
CA ALA A 157 -18.88 10.01 -7.86
C ALA A 157 -18.47 11.05 -6.80
N VAL A 158 -19.41 11.70 -6.13
CA VAL A 158 -19.13 12.64 -5.03
C VAL A 158 -18.47 11.90 -3.87
N LEU A 159 -19.01 10.74 -3.48
CA LEU A 159 -18.42 9.94 -2.40
C LEU A 159 -17.00 9.48 -2.77
N GLY A 160 -16.81 9.00 -4.00
CA GLY A 160 -15.52 8.58 -4.53
C GLY A 160 -14.50 9.72 -4.57
N ALA A 161 -14.92 10.91 -5.02
CA ALA A 161 -14.06 12.10 -5.04
C ALA A 161 -13.66 12.53 -3.63
N VAL A 162 -14.56 12.52 -2.65
CA VAL A 162 -14.26 12.85 -1.25
C VAL A 162 -13.30 11.84 -0.64
N ILE A 163 -13.54 10.54 -0.84
CA ILE A 163 -12.68 9.48 -0.32
C ILE A 163 -11.29 9.53 -0.99
N GLY A 164 -11.24 9.65 -2.32
CA GLY A 164 -9.98 9.79 -3.05
C GLY A 164 -9.20 11.03 -2.61
N ALA A 165 -9.87 12.17 -2.45
CA ALA A 165 -9.23 13.40 -1.95
C ALA A 165 -8.68 13.24 -0.52
N SER A 166 -9.35 12.46 0.34
CA SER A 166 -8.86 12.15 1.68
C SER A 166 -7.54 11.36 1.69
N GLY A 167 -7.17 10.73 0.57
CA GLY A 167 -5.86 10.11 0.34
C GLY A 167 -4.71 11.12 0.27
N TYR A 168 -4.95 12.40 -0.04
CA TYR A 168 -3.91 13.45 0.05
C TYR A 168 -3.67 13.95 1.47
N LEU A 169 -4.68 13.80 2.34
CA LEU A 169 -4.63 14.18 3.75
C LEU A 169 -4.22 13.01 4.64
N ALA A 170 -4.12 11.80 4.08
CA ALA A 170 -3.65 10.62 4.77
C ALA A 170 -2.15 10.76 5.09
N PRO A 171 -1.73 10.47 6.33
CA PRO A 171 -0.32 10.44 6.70
C PRO A 171 0.46 9.36 5.92
#